data_AF-A0A1V5HHM4-F1
#
_entry.id   AF-A0A1V5HHM4-F1
#
_cell.length_a   1.000
_cell.length_b   1.000
_cell.length_c   1.000
_cell.angle_alpha   90.00
_cell.angle_beta   90.00
_cell.angle_gamma   90.00
#
_symmetry.space_group_name_H-M   'P 1'
#
loop_
_entity.id
_entity.type
_entity.pdbx_description
1 polymer ?
#
loop_
_entity_poly.entity_id
_entity_poly.type
_entity_poly.pdbx_seq_one_letter_code
_entity_poly.pdbx_strand_id
1 'polypeptide(L)'
;MYSATNFLLQNADKLNIDASRIIISGSSAGAMTVLQADYEKRDLRESAKALPDDFQYAGVIAYAGSIFSTEGTPSYTLRPAPTLFFHGSGDNLVPYTKTRFFKLGVFGSKALAKRFNEQGYPYTFYTMEDIGHDVAEYPMQEFQPEIEKFIQDFVFYKKQWMLDINLKDKLRVPDPKMNPKNYYN
;
A
#
# COMPACT_ATOMS: atom_id res chain seq x y z
N MET A 1 10.05 -3.19 -9.19
CA MET A 1 8.97 -2.20 -9.44
C MET A 1 9.36 -1.21 -10.53
N TYR A 2 10.34 -0.32 -10.29
CA TYR A 2 10.62 0.79 -11.20
C TYR A 2 10.98 0.43 -12.64
N SER A 3 11.82 -0.60 -12.87
CA SER A 3 12.15 -0.99 -14.25
C SER A 3 10.92 -1.44 -15.05
N ALA A 4 9.96 -2.11 -14.40
CA ALA A 4 8.70 -2.49 -15.03
C ALA A 4 7.84 -1.26 -15.35
N THR A 5 7.72 -0.33 -14.40
CA THR A 5 7.03 0.95 -14.64
C THR A 5 7.68 1.72 -15.79
N ASN A 6 9.01 1.83 -15.83
CA ASN A 6 9.73 2.54 -16.88
C ASN A 6 9.52 1.88 -18.26
N PHE A 7 9.48 0.54 -18.33
CA PHE A 7 9.13 -0.16 -19.56
C PHE A 7 7.72 0.21 -20.05
N LEU A 8 6.73 0.28 -19.15
CA LEU A 8 5.37 0.71 -19.49
C LEU A 8 5.36 2.16 -19.98
N LEU A 9 6.09 3.05 -19.32
CA LEU A 9 6.20 4.46 -19.73
C LEU A 9 6.81 4.60 -21.13
N GLN A 10 7.89 3.89 -21.42
CA GLN A 10 8.56 3.90 -22.73
C GLN A 10 7.69 3.32 -23.87
N ASN A 11 6.69 2.51 -23.53
CA ASN A 11 5.80 1.87 -24.50
C ASN A 11 4.35 2.35 -24.36
N ALA A 12 4.11 3.46 -23.65
CA ALA A 12 2.76 3.91 -23.29
C ALA A 12 1.87 4.09 -24.51
N ASP A 13 2.37 4.79 -25.55
CA ASP A 13 1.63 5.02 -26.79
C ASP A 13 1.28 3.71 -27.51
N LYS A 14 2.21 2.76 -27.54
CA LYS A 14 2.02 1.46 -28.20
C LYS A 14 1.01 0.58 -27.47
N LEU A 15 0.97 0.69 -26.14
CA LEU A 15 0.11 -0.11 -25.28
C LEU A 15 -1.20 0.62 -24.93
N ASN A 16 -1.42 1.83 -25.47
CA ASN A 16 -2.56 2.69 -25.17
C ASN A 16 -2.74 2.94 -23.66
N ILE A 17 -1.63 3.22 -22.97
CA ILE A 17 -1.57 3.49 -21.53
C ILE A 17 -1.55 5.00 -21.30
N ASP A 18 -2.46 5.50 -20.47
CA ASP A 18 -2.34 6.85 -19.90
C ASP A 18 -1.31 6.83 -18.75
N ALA A 19 -0.11 7.32 -19.04
CA ALA A 19 1.00 7.37 -18.07
C ALA A 19 0.66 8.18 -16.80
N SER A 20 -0.31 9.11 -16.86
CA SER A 20 -0.75 9.89 -15.69
C SER A 20 -1.66 9.11 -14.73
N ARG A 21 -2.05 7.87 -15.09
CA ARG A 21 -3.03 7.05 -14.36
C ARG A 21 -2.49 5.69 -13.94
N ILE A 22 -1.18 5.50 -13.93
CA ILE A 22 -0.56 4.24 -13.48
C ILE A 22 -0.76 4.06 -11.97
N ILE A 23 -1.40 2.96 -11.58
CA ILE A 23 -1.58 2.50 -10.20
C ILE A 23 -0.67 1.30 -9.97
N ILE A 24 -0.14 1.17 -8.76
CA ILE A 24 0.63 -0.01 -8.34
C ILE A 24 -0.10 -0.76 -7.23
N SER A 25 -0.10 -2.08 -7.31
CA SER A 25 -0.75 -2.94 -6.34
C SER A 25 0.09 -4.17 -6.03
N GLY A 26 0.01 -4.65 -4.79
CA GLY A 26 0.71 -5.86 -4.38
C GLY A 26 0.21 -6.40 -3.05
N SER A 27 0.48 -7.69 -2.83
CA SER A 27 0.14 -8.44 -1.61
C SER A 27 1.39 -8.84 -0.84
N SER A 28 1.35 -8.82 0.50
CA SER A 28 2.45 -9.21 1.38
C SER A 28 3.78 -8.53 1.01
N ALA A 29 4.82 -9.27 0.62
CA ALA A 29 6.08 -8.73 0.11
C ALA A 29 5.89 -7.81 -1.12
N GLY A 30 4.91 -8.10 -1.99
CA GLY A 30 4.50 -7.22 -3.08
C GLY A 30 3.86 -5.93 -2.57
N ALA A 31 3.07 -5.98 -1.50
CA ALA A 31 2.49 -4.80 -0.85
C ALA A 31 3.59 -3.90 -0.27
N MET A 32 4.60 -4.49 0.37
CA MET A 32 5.80 -3.77 0.81
C MET A 32 6.51 -3.12 -0.37
N THR A 33 6.67 -3.85 -1.48
CA THR A 33 7.34 -3.35 -2.69
C THR A 33 6.63 -2.13 -3.26
N VAL A 34 5.29 -2.14 -3.38
CA VAL A 34 4.54 -1.01 -3.96
C VAL A 34 4.48 0.20 -3.03
N LEU A 35 4.35 -0.03 -1.71
CA LEU A 35 4.39 1.05 -0.72
C LEU A 35 5.77 1.71 -0.67
N GLN A 36 6.83 0.89 -0.68
CA GLN A 36 8.20 1.39 -0.72
C GLN A 36 8.45 2.18 -2.03
N ALA A 37 7.93 1.70 -3.16
CA ALA A 37 8.10 2.37 -4.45
C ALA A 37 7.41 3.75 -4.51
N ASP A 38 6.20 3.93 -3.98
CA ASP A 38 5.60 5.27 -3.90
C ASP A 38 6.38 6.14 -2.90
N TYR A 39 6.70 5.60 -1.72
CA TYR A 39 7.46 6.32 -0.69
C TYR A 39 8.78 6.88 -1.20
N GLU A 40 9.63 6.04 -1.77
CA GLU A 40 10.95 6.48 -2.24
C GLU A 40 10.84 7.45 -3.43
N LYS A 41 9.84 7.28 -4.30
CA LYS A 41 9.60 8.21 -5.42
C LYS A 41 9.11 9.57 -4.95
N ARG A 42 8.20 9.59 -3.97
CA ARG A 42 7.63 10.81 -3.38
C ARG A 42 8.61 11.55 -2.48
N ASP A 43 9.56 10.82 -1.93
CA ASP A 43 10.65 11.37 -1.12
C ASP A 43 11.94 11.63 -1.94
N LEU A 44 11.86 11.57 -3.27
CA LEU A 44 12.94 11.91 -4.20
C LEU A 44 14.27 11.16 -3.95
N ARG A 45 14.17 9.89 -3.53
CA ARG A 45 15.34 9.08 -3.20
C ARG A 45 16.07 8.59 -4.45
N GLU A 46 17.37 8.33 -4.31
CA GLU A 46 18.24 7.92 -5.41
C GLU A 46 17.71 6.70 -6.17
N SER A 47 17.16 5.72 -5.46
CA SER A 47 16.57 4.51 -6.05
C SER A 47 15.43 4.81 -7.03
N ALA A 48 14.72 5.92 -6.85
CA ALA A 48 13.58 6.32 -7.66
C ALA A 48 13.96 7.07 -8.96
N LYS A 49 15.25 7.40 -9.16
CA LYS A 49 15.76 7.98 -10.43
C LYS A 49 15.66 7.04 -11.63
N ALA A 50 15.31 5.78 -11.40
CA ALA A 50 14.93 4.86 -12.46
C ALA A 50 13.64 5.28 -13.21
N LEU A 51 12.91 6.28 -12.70
CA LEU A 51 11.72 6.87 -13.31
C LEU A 51 11.92 8.36 -13.60
N PRO A 52 11.26 8.93 -14.62
CA PRO A 52 11.29 10.36 -14.91
C PRO A 52 10.94 11.20 -13.68
N ASP A 53 11.56 12.37 -13.53
CA ASP A 53 11.39 13.22 -12.35
C ASP A 53 9.94 13.69 -12.17
N ASP A 54 9.24 13.96 -13.28
CA ASP A 54 7.85 14.42 -13.35
C ASP A 54 6.82 13.29 -13.23
N PHE A 55 7.23 12.03 -13.30
CA PHE A 55 6.33 10.89 -13.14
C PHE A 55 5.98 10.66 -11.66
N GLN A 56 4.70 10.39 -11.38
CA GLN A 56 4.23 9.95 -10.07
C GLN A 56 3.14 8.90 -10.23
N TYR A 57 3.09 7.92 -9.32
CA TYR A 57 1.99 6.96 -9.30
C TYR A 57 0.67 7.67 -8.95
N ALA A 58 -0.40 7.25 -9.62
CA ALA A 58 -1.73 7.84 -9.47
C ALA A 58 -2.49 7.26 -8.28
N GLY A 59 -2.09 6.08 -7.79
CA GLY A 59 -2.63 5.42 -6.61
C GLY A 59 -1.81 4.20 -6.21
N VAL A 60 -1.99 3.74 -4.97
CA VAL A 60 -1.40 2.50 -4.43
C VAL A 60 -2.48 1.64 -3.79
N ILE A 61 -2.44 0.33 -4.03
CA ILE A 61 -3.33 -0.64 -3.36
C ILE A 61 -2.49 -1.73 -2.69
N ALA A 62 -2.49 -1.76 -1.36
CA ALA A 62 -1.63 -2.62 -0.57
C ALA A 62 -2.43 -3.61 0.28
N TYR A 63 -2.18 -4.91 0.08
CA TYR A 63 -2.77 -5.99 0.87
C TYR A 63 -1.72 -6.53 1.86
N ALA A 64 -1.88 -6.24 3.15
CA ALA A 64 -0.93 -6.60 4.23
C ALA A 64 0.51 -6.13 3.96
N GLY A 65 0.70 -4.82 3.79
CA GLY A 65 1.98 -4.20 3.46
C GLY A 65 2.59 -3.35 4.58
N SER A 66 3.86 -3.00 4.40
CA SER A 66 4.59 -2.07 5.27
C SER A 66 5.68 -1.29 4.50
N ILE A 67 6.13 -0.17 5.07
CA ILE A 67 7.30 0.59 4.59
C ILE A 67 8.47 0.36 5.53
N PHE A 68 9.65 0.11 4.97
CA PHE A 68 10.89 0.14 5.72
C PHE A 68 11.51 1.52 5.64
N SER A 69 11.83 2.09 6.81
CA SER A 69 12.40 3.42 6.91
C SER A 69 13.58 3.45 7.88
N THR A 70 14.62 4.16 7.48
CA THR A 70 15.84 4.42 8.27
C THR A 70 15.79 5.77 9.00
N GLU A 71 14.71 6.54 8.83
CA GLU A 71 14.53 7.89 9.39
C GLU A 71 13.42 7.99 10.43
N GLY A 72 12.75 6.89 10.75
CA GLY A 72 11.55 6.85 11.58
C GLY A 72 10.29 6.75 10.73
N THR A 73 9.17 7.29 11.21
CA THR A 73 7.91 7.23 10.44
C THR A 73 8.10 7.93 9.08
N PRO A 74 7.70 7.29 7.96
CA PRO A 74 7.88 7.86 6.62
C PRO A 74 7.46 9.33 6.52
N SER A 75 8.38 10.15 6.03
CA SER A 75 8.13 11.53 5.62
C SER A 75 8.17 11.62 4.10
N TYR A 76 7.38 12.51 3.52
CA TYR A 76 7.28 12.62 2.07
C TYR A 76 7.58 14.05 1.64
N THR A 77 8.56 14.22 0.74
CA THR A 77 8.86 15.51 0.13
C THR A 77 7.70 16.00 -0.75
N LEU A 78 7.10 15.10 -1.53
CA LEU A 78 5.87 15.31 -2.28
C LEU A 78 4.74 14.51 -1.62
N ARG A 79 3.50 15.03 -1.62
CA ARG A 79 2.34 14.30 -1.06
C ARG A 79 2.26 12.90 -1.68
N PRO A 80 2.09 11.81 -0.89
CA PRO A 80 2.02 10.46 -1.41
C PRO A 80 0.83 10.27 -2.35
N ALA A 81 0.86 9.21 -3.15
CA ALA A 81 -0.31 8.83 -3.93
C ALA A 81 -1.46 8.45 -2.97
N PRO A 82 -2.73 8.68 -3.38
CA PRO A 82 -3.85 8.10 -2.66
C PRO A 82 -3.64 6.60 -2.47
N THR A 83 -3.87 6.11 -1.27
CA THR A 83 -3.55 4.70 -0.94
C THR A 83 -4.74 3.98 -0.36
N LEU A 84 -5.04 2.80 -0.91
CA LEU A 84 -5.96 1.82 -0.36
C LEU A 84 -5.16 0.77 0.42
N PHE A 85 -5.42 0.69 1.72
CA PHE A 85 -4.80 -0.30 2.60
C PHE A 85 -5.84 -1.35 3.00
N PHE A 86 -5.47 -2.62 2.88
CA PHE A 86 -6.12 -3.74 3.58
C PHE A 86 -5.11 -4.36 4.52
N HIS A 87 -5.43 -4.48 5.81
CA HIS A 87 -4.52 -5.13 6.75
C HIS A 87 -5.28 -5.76 7.92
N GLY A 88 -4.91 -7.00 8.26
CA GLY A 88 -5.45 -7.72 9.41
C GLY A 88 -4.90 -7.17 10.72
N SER A 89 -5.77 -6.91 11.70
CA SER A 89 -5.29 -6.45 13.02
C SER A 89 -4.57 -7.55 13.81
N GLY A 90 -4.76 -8.82 13.42
CA GLY A 90 -4.08 -9.99 13.97
C GLY A 90 -2.91 -10.49 13.12
N ASP A 91 -2.46 -9.72 12.11
CA ASP A 91 -1.31 -10.09 11.29
C ASP A 91 -0.02 -10.11 12.11
N ASN A 92 0.61 -11.29 12.17
CA ASN A 92 1.85 -11.54 12.87
C ASN A 92 3.05 -11.72 11.93
N LEU A 93 2.83 -11.69 10.61
CA LEU A 93 3.87 -11.83 9.58
C LEU A 93 4.37 -10.45 9.14
N VAL A 94 3.45 -9.57 8.77
CA VAL A 94 3.75 -8.17 8.45
C VAL A 94 3.23 -7.31 9.60
N PRO A 95 4.01 -6.39 10.16
CA PRO A 95 3.53 -5.56 11.27
C PRO A 95 2.29 -4.77 10.84
N TYR A 96 1.17 -4.95 11.54
CA TYR A 96 -0.03 -4.12 11.34
C TYR A 96 0.20 -2.66 11.77
N THR A 97 0.92 -2.47 12.90
CA THR A 97 1.27 -1.14 13.44
C THR A 97 2.68 -0.73 13.03
N LYS A 98 3.67 -0.86 13.91
CA LYS A 98 5.08 -0.59 13.62
C LYS A 98 5.99 -1.42 14.52
N THR A 99 7.16 -1.77 13.99
CA THR A 99 8.29 -2.31 14.75
C THR A 99 9.47 -1.35 14.57
N ARG A 100 10.13 -0.94 15.66
CA ARG A 100 11.16 0.11 15.61
C ARG A 100 12.36 -0.22 16.48
N PHE A 101 13.55 0.03 15.94
CA PHE A 101 14.82 0.03 16.66
C PHE A 101 15.59 1.32 16.30
N PHE A 102 15.71 2.25 17.24
CA PHE A 102 16.23 3.61 16.99
C PHE A 102 15.52 4.33 15.82
N LYS A 103 16.23 4.73 14.76
CA LYS A 103 15.62 5.34 13.56
C LYS A 103 15.16 4.31 12.53
N LEU A 104 15.54 3.05 12.71
CA LEU A 104 15.13 1.95 11.85
C LEU A 104 13.73 1.49 12.23
N GLY A 105 12.83 1.35 11.27
CA GLY A 105 11.51 0.82 11.54
C GLY A 105 10.81 0.24 10.32
N VAL A 106 9.91 -0.70 10.59
CA VAL A 106 8.94 -1.24 9.65
C VAL A 106 7.58 -0.70 10.06
N PHE A 107 6.90 -0.01 9.15
CA PHE A 107 5.66 0.71 9.39
C PHE A 107 4.53 0.08 8.59
N GLY A 108 3.65 -0.63 9.28
CA GLY A 108 2.44 -1.23 8.75
C GLY A 108 1.35 -0.24 8.39
N SER A 109 0.31 -0.76 7.76
CA SER A 109 -0.83 0.02 7.30
C SER A 109 -1.47 0.88 8.40
N LYS A 110 -1.58 0.44 9.67
CA LYS A 110 -2.14 1.29 10.73
C LYS A 110 -1.23 2.47 11.08
N ALA A 111 0.08 2.27 11.10
CA ALA A 111 1.01 3.37 11.34
C ALA A 111 1.03 4.35 10.16
N LEU A 112 0.95 3.83 8.93
CA LEU A 112 0.90 4.64 7.71
C LEU A 112 -0.42 5.41 7.60
N ALA A 113 -1.58 4.77 7.81
CA ALA A 113 -2.89 5.43 7.82
C ALA A 113 -2.95 6.55 8.88
N LYS A 114 -2.42 6.30 10.10
CA LYS A 114 -2.27 7.35 11.12
C LYS A 114 -1.43 8.52 10.62
N ARG A 115 -0.30 8.25 9.97
CA ARG A 115 0.56 9.29 9.38
C ARG A 115 -0.16 10.05 8.26
N PHE A 116 -0.91 9.37 7.40
CA PHE A 116 -1.69 9.99 6.33
C PHE A 116 -2.78 10.90 6.90
N ASN A 117 -3.49 10.45 7.94
CA ASN A 117 -4.48 11.24 8.65
C ASN A 117 -3.86 12.52 9.25
N GLU A 118 -2.77 12.37 10.01
CA GLU A 118 -2.05 13.49 10.65
C GLU A 118 -1.51 14.52 9.65
N GLN A 119 -1.26 14.12 8.40
CA GLN A 119 -0.71 14.98 7.35
C GLN A 119 -1.75 15.39 6.29
N GLY A 120 -3.00 14.96 6.42
CA GLY A 120 -4.07 15.28 5.46
C GLY A 120 -3.86 14.64 4.08
N TYR A 121 -3.26 13.46 4.00
CA TYR A 121 -3.09 12.72 2.74
C TYR A 121 -4.32 11.86 2.46
N PRO A 122 -4.77 11.74 1.20
CA PRO A 122 -5.94 10.93 0.88
C PRO A 122 -5.65 9.42 1.03
N TYR A 123 -6.54 8.69 1.70
CA TYR A 123 -6.46 7.24 1.83
C TYR A 123 -7.81 6.60 2.11
N THR A 124 -7.86 5.29 1.91
CA THR A 124 -8.86 4.40 2.49
C THR A 124 -8.15 3.27 3.21
N PHE A 125 -8.51 3.00 4.46
CA PHE A 125 -7.91 1.93 5.25
C PHE A 125 -8.98 0.97 5.78
N TYR A 126 -8.95 -0.26 5.29
CA TYR A 126 -9.67 -1.38 5.86
C TYR A 126 -8.79 -2.09 6.88
N THR A 127 -9.15 -1.92 8.15
CA THR A 127 -8.75 -2.82 9.22
C THR A 127 -9.67 -4.02 9.21
N MET A 128 -9.12 -5.19 8.90
CA MET A 128 -9.83 -6.46 9.01
C MET A 128 -9.63 -7.00 10.43
N GLU A 129 -10.64 -6.81 11.27
CA GLU A 129 -10.55 -7.11 12.70
C GLU A 129 -10.34 -8.61 12.96
N ASP A 130 -9.39 -8.91 13.84
CA ASP A 130 -9.04 -10.26 14.30
C ASP A 130 -8.55 -11.21 13.19
N ILE A 131 -8.37 -10.71 11.96
CA ILE A 131 -7.83 -11.49 10.84
C ILE A 131 -6.30 -11.38 10.81
N GLY A 132 -5.65 -12.50 10.49
CA GLY A 132 -4.20 -12.60 10.30
C GLY A 132 -3.75 -12.17 8.89
N HIS A 133 -2.72 -12.85 8.38
CA HIS A 133 -2.09 -12.50 7.11
C HIS A 133 -2.94 -12.84 5.87
N ASP A 134 -4.06 -13.56 6.02
CA ASP A 134 -4.98 -13.92 4.93
C ASP A 134 -5.50 -12.69 4.15
N VAL A 135 -5.50 -11.53 4.80
CA VAL A 135 -5.84 -10.22 4.20
C VAL A 135 -4.93 -9.88 3.02
N ALA A 136 -3.76 -10.51 2.90
CA ALA A 136 -2.90 -10.40 1.72
C ALA A 136 -3.57 -10.93 0.44
N GLU A 137 -4.56 -11.83 0.54
CA GLU A 137 -5.12 -12.54 -0.61
C GLU A 137 -6.61 -12.27 -0.82
N TYR A 138 -7.47 -12.59 0.16
CA TYR A 138 -8.91 -12.62 -0.09
C TYR A 138 -9.54 -11.28 -0.54
N PRO A 139 -9.06 -10.08 -0.09
CA PRO A 139 -9.63 -8.83 -0.58
C PRO A 139 -9.45 -8.63 -2.09
N MET A 140 -8.44 -9.27 -2.69
CA MET A 140 -8.23 -9.25 -4.14
C MET A 140 -9.36 -9.94 -4.91
N GLN A 141 -10.19 -10.75 -4.28
CA GLN A 141 -11.31 -11.42 -4.93
C GLN A 141 -12.65 -10.90 -4.41
N GLU A 142 -12.72 -10.66 -3.11
CA GLU A 142 -13.98 -10.36 -2.43
C GLU A 142 -14.28 -8.86 -2.33
N PHE A 143 -13.28 -7.98 -2.44
CA PHE A 143 -13.41 -6.52 -2.26
C PHE A 143 -13.25 -5.76 -3.59
N GLN A 144 -13.57 -6.42 -4.70
CA GLN A 144 -13.52 -5.80 -6.04
C GLN A 144 -14.36 -4.52 -6.15
N PRO A 145 -15.60 -4.44 -5.60
CA PRO A 145 -16.37 -3.20 -5.60
C PRO A 145 -15.67 -2.05 -4.87
N GLU A 146 -15.05 -2.32 -3.72
CA GLU A 146 -14.32 -1.33 -2.92
C GLU A 146 -13.05 -0.85 -3.63
N ILE A 147 -12.34 -1.76 -4.29
CA ILE A 147 -11.17 -1.46 -5.11
C ILE A 147 -11.57 -0.58 -6.30
N GLU A 148 -12.61 -0.95 -7.04
CA GLU A 148 -13.12 -0.15 -8.16
C GLU A 148 -13.56 1.23 -7.68
N LYS A 149 -14.30 1.29 -6.57
CA LYS A 149 -14.72 2.56 -5.97
C LYS A 149 -13.54 3.43 -5.61
N PHE A 150 -12.48 2.86 -5.02
CA PHE A 150 -11.25 3.61 -4.72
C PHE A 150 -10.61 4.17 -5.99
N ILE A 151 -10.50 3.36 -7.06
CA ILE A 151 -9.94 3.80 -8.34
C ILE A 151 -10.77 4.96 -8.91
N GLN A 152 -12.10 4.82 -8.97
CA GLN A 152 -12.97 5.88 -9.47
C GLN A 152 -12.84 7.17 -8.63
N ASP A 153 -12.98 7.05 -7.31
CA ASP A 153 -13.05 8.21 -6.42
C ASP A 153 -11.72 8.95 -6.29
N PHE A 154 -10.62 8.22 -6.11
CA PHE A 154 -9.31 8.82 -5.81
C PHE A 154 -8.45 9.02 -7.05
N VAL A 155 -8.56 8.15 -8.05
CA VAL A 155 -7.70 8.21 -9.24
C VAL A 155 -8.35 9.00 -10.36
N PHE A 156 -9.64 8.77 -10.66
CA PHE A 156 -10.34 9.53 -11.71
C PHE A 156 -10.91 10.85 -11.18
N TYR A 157 -11.68 10.83 -10.09
CA TYR A 157 -12.33 12.02 -9.54
C TYR A 157 -11.46 12.82 -8.57
N LYS A 158 -10.26 12.32 -8.24
CA LYS A 158 -9.26 13.01 -7.39
C LYS A 158 -9.79 13.48 -6.03
N LYS A 159 -10.78 12.77 -5.48
CA LYS A 159 -11.35 13.09 -4.16
C LYS A 159 -10.26 13.02 -3.10
N GLN A 160 -10.34 13.94 -2.12
CA GLN A 160 -9.34 14.12 -1.07
C GLN A 160 -9.83 13.56 0.28
N TRP A 161 -10.44 12.38 0.25
CA TRP A 161 -11.03 11.77 1.44
C TRP A 161 -10.00 11.01 2.28
N MET A 162 -10.27 10.89 3.57
CA MET A 162 -9.50 10.10 4.53
C MET A 162 -10.49 9.17 5.22
N LEU A 163 -10.44 7.88 4.89
CA LEU A 163 -11.43 6.91 5.32
C LEU A 163 -10.76 5.81 6.15
N ASP A 164 -11.23 5.63 7.39
CA ASP A 164 -10.89 4.50 8.24
C ASP A 164 -12.12 3.59 8.39
N ILE A 165 -11.98 2.33 8.04
CA ILE A 165 -13.03 1.32 8.06
C ILE A 165 -12.54 0.16 8.91
N ASN A 166 -13.28 -0.18 9.96
CA ASN A 166 -13.04 -1.37 10.75
C ASN A 166 -14.10 -2.41 10.38
N LEU A 167 -13.66 -3.54 9.83
CA LEU A 167 -14.51 -4.60 9.34
C LEU A 167 -14.27 -5.85 10.18
N LYS A 168 -15.32 -6.28 10.89
CA LYS A 168 -15.35 -7.55 11.61
C LYS A 168 -16.28 -8.52 10.91
N ASP A 169 -15.70 -9.51 10.23
CA ASP A 169 -16.46 -10.63 9.69
C ASP A 169 -16.62 -11.70 10.78
N LYS A 170 -17.84 -11.80 11.33
CA LYS A 170 -18.14 -12.74 12.43
C LYS A 170 -18.11 -14.22 11.99
N LEU A 171 -18.14 -14.48 10.69
CA LEU A 171 -18.20 -15.84 10.14
C LEU A 171 -16.86 -16.28 9.55
N ARG A 172 -15.97 -15.33 9.25
CA ARG A 172 -14.62 -15.64 8.76
C ARG A 172 -13.77 -16.23 9.88
N VAL A 173 -13.29 -17.44 9.62
CA VAL A 173 -12.26 -18.10 10.42
C VAL A 173 -10.91 -17.84 9.73
N PRO A 174 -9.91 -17.28 10.43
CA PRO A 174 -8.58 -17.08 9.86
C PRO A 174 -7.96 -18.40 9.37
N ASP A 175 -7.22 -18.38 8.27
CA ASP A 175 -6.54 -19.57 7.75
C ASP A 175 -5.35 -19.94 8.64
N PRO A 176 -5.37 -21.11 9.30
CA PRO A 176 -4.25 -21.55 10.13
C PRO A 176 -2.96 -21.81 9.32
N LYS A 177 -3.02 -21.97 8.00
CA LYS A 177 -1.85 -22.20 7.13
C LYS A 177 -1.00 -20.93 6.93
N MET A 178 -1.58 -19.75 7.04
CA MET A 178 -0.89 -18.46 6.94
C MET A 178 -0.19 -18.04 8.26
N ASN A 179 0.06 -19.01 9.15
CA ASN A 179 0.80 -18.78 10.40
C ASN A 179 2.31 -18.68 10.14
N PRO A 180 3.03 -17.74 10.79
CA PRO A 180 4.49 -17.63 10.68
C PRO A 180 5.25 -18.95 10.82
N LYS A 181 4.79 -19.87 11.69
CA LYS A 181 5.43 -21.18 11.91
C LYS A 181 5.53 -22.05 10.65
N ASN A 182 4.68 -21.81 9.64
CA ASN A 182 4.66 -22.61 8.42
C ASN A 182 5.66 -22.12 7.36
N TYR A 183 6.24 -20.92 7.53
CA TYR A 183 7.22 -20.34 6.59
C TYR A 183 8.68 -20.53 7.01
N TYR A 184 8.92 -20.97 8.26
CA TYR A 184 10.26 -21.12 8.84
C TYR A 184 10.60 -22.57 9.25
N ASN A 185 9.82 -23.55 8.77
CA ASN A 185 10.08 -24.98 8.92
C ASN A 185 10.57 -25.60 7.61
#